data_AF-A0A316VFP8-F1
#
_entry.id   AF-A0A316VFP8-F1
#
_cell.length_a   1.000
_cell.length_b   1.000
_cell.length_c   1.000
_cell.angle_alpha   90.00
_cell.angle_beta   90.00
_cell.angle_gamma   90.00
#
_symmetry.space_group_name_H-M   'P 1'
#
loop_
_entity.id
_entity.type
_entity.pdbx_description
1 polymer ?
#
loop_
_entity_poly.entity_id
_entity_poly.type
_entity_poly.pdbx_seq_one_letter_code
_entity_poly.pdbx_strand_id
1 'polypeptide(L)'
;MSDSSSCTGGPDEVAGMVGLRIGAIFIIGFSSLATTLFPVVTKRVPKLAIPEAVFNFAKYFGSGVIIATAFIHLLGPGVEELGSPCLNKNFQNYPFALAFSMIAMFVLFFVELISFRIGAGLASKLAYDPHVGGHHHANEHAIPRGGPVPSAKDEEEIIEQSADSPRTMEKSASDEEVGVIEPTQEGLSAAASEILGVMILEFGVIFHSVIIGITLGTTQNDQFTTLFIVLIFHQAFEGLGLGTRLAVLPLPKKSWIPFIGGLAYAWVTPIGIAIGLGIRSTYNGN
;
A
#
# COMPACT_ATOMS: atom_id res chain seq x y z
N MET A 1 -38.52 0.24 29.67
CA MET A 1 -38.54 -1.12 29.10
C MET A 1 -38.15 -0.96 27.64
N SER A 2 -36.86 -1.09 27.35
CA SER A 2 -36.30 -0.96 26.00
C SER A 2 -35.65 -2.30 25.66
N ASP A 3 -36.06 -2.84 24.52
CA ASP A 3 -35.99 -4.23 24.11
C ASP A 3 -34.58 -4.85 24.18
N SER A 4 -34.41 -5.79 25.11
CA SER A 4 -33.30 -6.74 25.15
C SER A 4 -33.55 -7.99 24.27
N SER A 5 -34.59 -7.96 23.43
CA SER A 5 -35.16 -9.11 22.73
C SER A 5 -34.66 -9.31 21.29
N SER A 6 -33.73 -8.49 20.79
CA SER A 6 -33.25 -8.58 19.39
C SER A 6 -31.74 -8.80 19.24
N CYS A 7 -31.08 -9.41 20.23
CA CYS A 7 -29.66 -9.79 20.10
C CYS A 7 -29.45 -11.19 19.50
N THR A 8 -30.53 -11.85 19.05
CA THR A 8 -30.51 -13.17 18.44
C THR A 8 -30.88 -13.06 16.96
N GLY A 9 -30.01 -13.53 16.07
CA GLY A 9 -30.31 -13.64 14.64
C GLY A 9 -31.56 -14.49 14.42
N GLY A 10 -32.48 -13.99 13.60
CA GLY A 10 -33.75 -14.68 13.30
C GLY A 10 -33.53 -16.05 12.65
N PRO A 11 -34.54 -16.96 12.73
CA PRO A 11 -34.43 -18.31 12.22
C PRO A 11 -34.15 -18.32 10.70
N ASP A 12 -33.08 -19.00 10.33
CA ASP A 12 -32.64 -19.15 8.94
C ASP A 12 -33.53 -20.15 8.19
N GLU A 13 -34.15 -19.76 7.07
CA GLU A 13 -34.59 -20.74 6.07
C GLU A 13 -33.36 -21.32 5.36
N VAL A 14 -32.80 -22.40 5.90
CA VAL A 14 -31.50 -22.98 5.50
C VAL A 14 -31.48 -23.52 4.04
N ALA A 15 -32.63 -23.72 3.40
CA ALA A 15 -32.72 -24.58 2.20
C ALA A 15 -32.60 -23.86 0.83
N GLY A 16 -32.82 -22.55 0.73
CA GLY A 16 -33.12 -21.92 -0.56
C GLY A 16 -31.96 -21.61 -1.52
N MET A 17 -30.73 -21.35 -1.03
CA MET A 17 -29.68 -20.71 -1.85
C MET A 17 -28.26 -21.26 -1.69
N VAL A 18 -28.12 -22.49 -1.19
CA VAL A 18 -26.79 -23.11 -0.98
C VAL A 18 -25.96 -23.15 -2.28
N GLY A 19 -26.60 -23.46 -3.42
CA GLY A 19 -25.93 -23.50 -4.72
C GLY A 19 -25.34 -22.14 -5.14
N LEU A 20 -26.09 -21.05 -4.96
CA LEU A 20 -25.61 -19.69 -5.29
C LEU A 20 -24.49 -19.23 -4.34
N ARG A 21 -24.56 -19.62 -3.06
CA ARG A 21 -23.52 -19.37 -2.07
C ARG A 21 -22.21 -20.10 -2.39
N ILE A 22 -22.30 -21.36 -2.83
CA ILE A 22 -21.13 -22.10 -3.33
C ILE A 22 -20.59 -21.44 -4.60
N GLY A 23 -21.47 -21.01 -5.51
CA GLY A 23 -21.09 -20.25 -6.70
C GLY A 23 -20.33 -18.96 -6.38
N ALA A 24 -20.69 -18.27 -5.29
CA ALA A 24 -20.04 -17.04 -4.85
C ALA A 24 -18.55 -17.23 -4.55
N ILE A 25 -18.14 -18.40 -4.02
CA ILE A 25 -16.73 -18.74 -3.75
C ILE A 25 -15.91 -18.63 -5.05
N PHE A 26 -16.41 -19.21 -6.14
CA PHE A 26 -15.71 -19.24 -7.42
C PHE A 26 -15.78 -17.90 -8.14
N ILE A 27 -16.94 -17.25 -8.13
CA ILE A 27 -17.15 -15.97 -8.83
C ILE A 27 -16.29 -14.88 -8.20
N ILE A 28 -16.35 -14.71 -6.87
CA ILE A 28 -15.55 -13.71 -6.15
C ILE A 28 -14.06 -14.08 -6.23
N GLY A 29 -13.70 -15.36 -6.08
CA GLY A 29 -12.32 -15.79 -6.18
C GLY A 29 -11.71 -15.47 -7.54
N PHE A 30 -12.43 -15.78 -8.63
CA PHE A 30 -11.97 -15.49 -9.99
C PHE A 30 -11.91 -13.99 -10.28
N SER A 31 -12.95 -13.22 -9.94
CA SER A 31 -12.97 -11.78 -10.20
C SER A 31 -11.84 -11.07 -9.46
N SER A 32 -11.60 -11.41 -8.20
CA SER A 32 -10.53 -10.84 -7.37
C SER A 32 -9.15 -11.21 -7.89
N LEU A 33 -8.95 -12.47 -8.29
CA LEU A 33 -7.68 -12.90 -8.88
C LEU A 33 -7.39 -12.14 -10.17
N ALA A 34 -8.39 -12.01 -11.04
CA ALA A 34 -8.26 -11.32 -12.32
C ALA A 34 -7.93 -9.83 -12.13
N THR A 35 -8.68 -9.11 -11.29
CA THR A 35 -8.48 -7.67 -11.11
C THR A 35 -7.21 -7.32 -10.33
N THR A 36 -6.82 -8.13 -9.34
CA THR A 36 -5.58 -7.88 -8.56
C THR A 36 -4.33 -8.24 -9.34
N LEU A 37 -4.33 -9.35 -10.10
CA LEU A 37 -3.15 -9.71 -10.88
C LEU A 37 -3.01 -8.93 -12.18
N PHE A 38 -4.10 -8.36 -12.72
CA PHE A 38 -4.05 -7.61 -13.98
C PHE A 38 -3.01 -6.47 -13.97
N PRO A 39 -2.98 -5.54 -12.99
CA PRO A 39 -1.93 -4.51 -12.93
C PRO A 39 -0.53 -5.08 -12.72
N VAL A 40 -0.40 -6.16 -11.94
CA VAL A 40 0.88 -6.80 -11.64
C VAL A 40 1.50 -7.42 -12.89
N VAL A 41 0.68 -8.15 -13.66
CA VAL A 41 1.10 -8.79 -14.91
C VAL A 41 1.40 -7.75 -15.99
N THR A 42 0.52 -6.77 -16.20
CA THR A 42 0.69 -5.75 -17.25
C THR A 42 1.92 -4.85 -17.02
N LYS A 43 2.32 -4.61 -15.76
CA LYS A 43 3.54 -3.85 -15.45
C LYS A 43 4.82 -4.68 -15.65
N ARG A 44 4.76 -6.00 -15.50
CA ARG A 44 5.95 -6.89 -15.53
C ARG A 44 6.16 -7.60 -16.86
N VAL A 45 5.11 -7.83 -17.63
CA VAL A 45 5.17 -8.50 -18.93
C VAL A 45 5.07 -7.45 -20.04
N PRO A 46 6.16 -7.19 -20.80
CA PRO A 46 6.18 -6.10 -21.80
C PRO A 46 5.17 -6.29 -22.94
N LYS A 47 4.77 -7.54 -23.25
CA LYS A 47 3.76 -7.84 -24.27
C LYS A 47 2.33 -7.46 -23.87
N LEU A 48 2.07 -7.29 -22.57
CA LEU A 48 0.76 -6.92 -22.02
C LEU A 48 0.78 -5.51 -21.42
N ALA A 49 1.78 -4.70 -21.77
CA ALA A 49 1.89 -3.34 -21.27
C ALA A 49 0.69 -2.50 -21.73
N ILE A 50 0.04 -1.86 -20.77
CA ILE A 50 -1.05 -0.93 -21.02
C ILE A 50 -0.53 0.50 -21.07
N PRO A 51 -1.26 1.43 -21.74
CA PRO A 51 -0.89 2.84 -21.74
C PRO A 51 -0.78 3.39 -20.30
N GLU A 52 0.22 4.23 -20.06
CA GLU A 52 0.50 4.76 -18.73
C GLU A 52 -0.70 5.52 -18.13
N ALA A 53 -1.46 6.23 -18.97
CA ALA A 53 -2.68 6.92 -18.56
C ALA A 53 -3.73 5.96 -17.94
N VAL A 54 -3.89 4.76 -18.50
CA VAL A 54 -4.84 3.75 -18.00
C VAL A 54 -4.34 3.16 -16.69
N PHE A 55 -3.04 2.87 -16.59
CA PHE A 55 -2.43 2.38 -15.35
C PHE A 55 -2.55 3.41 -14.22
N ASN A 56 -2.24 4.67 -14.52
CA ASN A 56 -2.34 5.76 -13.56
C ASN A 56 -3.80 6.01 -13.14
N PHE A 57 -4.75 5.95 -14.07
CA PHE A 57 -6.17 5.99 -13.73
C PHE A 57 -6.54 4.88 -12.74
N ALA A 58 -6.18 3.62 -13.03
CA ALA A 58 -6.45 2.49 -12.14
C ALA A 58 -5.81 2.68 -10.75
N LYS A 59 -4.59 3.23 -10.70
CA LYS A 59 -3.87 3.53 -9.45
C LYS A 59 -4.59 4.56 -8.59
N TYR A 60 -5.01 5.68 -9.18
CA TYR A 60 -5.70 6.74 -8.43
C TYR A 60 -7.13 6.34 -8.07
N PHE A 61 -7.85 5.72 -8.99
CA PHE A 61 -9.17 5.15 -8.73
C PHE A 61 -9.13 4.16 -7.57
N GLY A 62 -8.20 3.20 -7.62
CA GLY A 62 -8.02 2.22 -6.56
C GLY A 62 -7.63 2.82 -5.21
N SER A 63 -6.88 3.92 -5.20
CA SER A 63 -6.58 4.65 -3.96
C SER A 63 -7.85 5.24 -3.33
N GLY A 64 -8.74 5.80 -4.15
CA GLY A 64 -10.05 6.27 -3.68
C GLY A 64 -10.92 5.13 -3.15
N VAL A 65 -10.91 3.97 -3.81
CA VAL A 65 -11.63 2.77 -3.36
C VAL A 65 -11.15 2.32 -1.99
N ILE A 66 -9.83 2.21 -1.77
CA ILE A 66 -9.27 1.79 -0.47
C ILE A 66 -9.63 2.77 0.65
N ILE A 67 -9.60 4.08 0.37
CA ILE A 67 -10.01 5.10 1.35
C ILE A 67 -11.52 4.96 1.66
N ALA A 68 -12.36 4.78 0.63
CA ALA A 68 -13.79 4.57 0.83
C ALA A 68 -14.08 3.30 1.64
N THR A 69 -13.38 2.19 1.37
CA THR A 69 -13.49 0.96 2.18
C THR A 69 -13.14 1.25 3.63
N ALA A 70 -12.02 1.94 3.90
CA ALA A 70 -11.58 2.24 5.26
C ALA A 70 -12.62 3.04 6.08
N PHE A 71 -13.20 4.09 5.50
CA PHE A 71 -14.14 4.96 6.23
C PHE A 71 -15.59 4.45 6.21
N ILE A 72 -16.08 3.99 5.07
CA ILE A 72 -17.50 3.65 4.90
C ILE A 72 -17.78 2.20 5.24
N HIS A 73 -16.92 1.26 4.83
CA HIS A 73 -17.18 -0.18 4.95
C HIS A 73 -16.49 -0.83 6.14
N LEU A 74 -15.48 -0.18 6.71
CA LEU A 74 -14.78 -0.62 7.91
C LEU A 74 -15.17 0.19 9.13
N LEU A 75 -14.90 1.50 9.11
CA LEU A 75 -15.10 2.34 10.30
C LEU A 75 -16.57 2.54 10.63
N GLY A 76 -17.43 2.79 9.63
CA GLY A 76 -18.87 2.99 9.81
C GLY A 76 -19.55 1.84 10.57
N PRO A 77 -19.55 0.61 10.02
CA PRO A 77 -20.07 -0.56 10.72
C PRO A 77 -19.40 -0.81 12.07
N GLY A 78 -18.09 -0.53 12.19
CA GLY A 78 -17.38 -0.62 13.47
C GLY A 78 -17.97 0.29 14.56
N VAL A 79 -18.44 1.49 14.21
CA VAL A 79 -19.11 2.41 15.15
C VAL A 79 -20.48 1.85 15.55
N GLU A 80 -21.25 1.34 14.59
CA GLU A 80 -22.59 0.81 14.83
C GLU A 80 -22.56 -0.45 15.73
N GLU A 81 -21.67 -1.39 15.42
CA GLU A 81 -21.56 -2.67 16.14
C GLU A 81 -21.03 -2.50 17.57
N LEU A 82 -19.99 -1.67 17.76
CA LEU A 82 -19.47 -1.37 19.11
C LEU A 82 -20.44 -0.51 19.94
N GLY A 83 -21.30 0.27 19.27
CA GLY A 83 -22.39 1.03 19.89
C GLY A 83 -23.65 0.23 20.17
N SER A 84 -23.69 -1.06 19.82
CA SER A 84 -24.90 -1.87 19.98
C SER A 84 -25.25 -2.14 21.46
N PRO A 85 -26.54 -2.11 21.84
CA PRO A 85 -26.98 -2.41 23.21
C PRO A 85 -26.76 -3.87 23.61
N CYS A 86 -26.43 -4.74 22.64
CA CYS A 86 -26.09 -6.14 22.84
C CYS A 86 -24.68 -6.33 23.42
N LEU A 87 -23.82 -5.31 23.35
CA LEU A 87 -22.47 -5.34 23.91
C LEU A 87 -22.48 -4.86 25.37
N ASN A 88 -21.42 -5.18 26.11
CA ASN A 88 -21.26 -4.75 27.50
C ASN A 88 -21.40 -3.22 27.61
N LYS A 89 -22.17 -2.73 28.60
CA LYS A 89 -22.39 -1.30 28.87
C LYS A 89 -21.10 -0.47 28.92
N ASN A 90 -19.97 -1.07 29.28
CA ASN A 90 -18.68 -0.39 29.27
C ASN A 90 -18.26 0.13 27.88
N PHE A 91 -18.66 -0.53 26.81
CA PHE A 91 -18.41 -0.09 25.43
C PHE A 91 -19.28 1.10 25.01
N GLN A 92 -20.29 1.48 25.81
CA GLN A 92 -21.17 2.62 25.53
C GLN A 92 -20.65 3.93 26.14
N ASN A 93 -19.59 3.88 26.94
CA ASN A 93 -19.07 5.07 27.63
C ASN A 93 -18.28 6.02 26.71
N TYR A 94 -17.80 5.53 25.56
CA TYR A 94 -16.97 6.28 24.62
C TYR A 94 -17.12 5.69 23.20
N PRO A 95 -16.95 6.47 22.12
CA PRO A 95 -16.89 5.94 20.76
C PRO A 95 -15.60 5.12 20.52
N PHE A 96 -15.56 3.88 21.01
CA PHE A 96 -14.36 3.03 20.96
C PHE A 96 -13.89 2.74 19.54
N ALA A 97 -14.77 2.63 18.55
CA ALA A 97 -14.39 2.44 17.15
C ALA A 97 -13.46 3.56 16.64
N LEU A 98 -13.82 4.82 16.94
CA LEU A 98 -13.01 5.99 16.60
C LEU A 98 -11.73 6.04 17.44
N ALA A 99 -11.80 5.64 18.71
CA ALA A 99 -10.62 5.53 19.58
C ALA A 99 -9.58 4.53 19.01
N PHE A 100 -10.02 3.34 18.62
CA PHE A 100 -9.18 2.32 18.02
C PHE A 100 -8.63 2.76 16.67
N SER A 101 -9.43 3.47 15.86
CA SER A 101 -8.95 4.08 14.62
C SER A 101 -7.81 5.06 14.88
N MET A 102 -7.95 5.95 15.88
CA MET A 102 -6.90 6.89 16.26
C MET A 102 -5.64 6.18 16.77
N ILE A 103 -5.78 5.17 17.63
CA ILE A 103 -4.66 4.37 18.12
C ILE A 103 -3.93 3.69 16.96
N ALA A 104 -4.68 3.10 16.02
CA ALA A 104 -4.11 2.48 14.82
C ALA A 104 -3.32 3.50 13.99
N MET A 105 -3.86 4.70 13.74
CA MET A 105 -3.13 5.76 13.01
C MET A 105 -1.83 6.17 13.71
N PHE A 106 -1.86 6.33 15.05
CA PHE A 106 -0.64 6.63 15.81
C PHE A 106 0.38 5.49 15.70
N VAL A 107 -0.04 4.24 15.85
CA VAL A 107 0.85 3.08 15.73
C VAL A 107 1.46 3.01 14.32
N LEU A 108 0.67 3.21 13.27
CA LEU A 108 1.16 3.24 11.90
C LEU A 108 2.21 4.33 11.69
N PHE A 109 1.95 5.54 12.19
CA PHE A 109 2.91 6.64 12.14
C PHE A 109 4.23 6.28 12.84
N PHE A 110 4.18 5.68 14.04
CA PHE A 110 5.38 5.23 14.73
C PHE A 110 6.13 4.13 13.97
N VAL A 111 5.42 3.16 13.41
CA VAL A 111 6.03 2.09 12.61
C VAL A 111 6.70 2.65 11.36
N GLU A 112 6.07 3.63 10.69
CA GLU A 112 6.67 4.32 9.54
C GLU A 112 7.93 5.10 9.93
N LEU A 113 7.91 5.85 11.03
CA LEU A 113 9.09 6.56 11.53
C LEU A 113 10.24 5.61 11.89
N ILE A 114 9.92 4.47 12.53
CA ILE A 114 10.91 3.45 12.87
C ILE A 114 11.44 2.80 11.59
N SER A 115 10.59 2.47 10.62
CA SER A 115 11.00 1.90 9.33
C SER A 115 11.96 2.82 8.60
N PHE A 116 11.65 4.12 8.54
CA PHE A 116 12.53 5.12 7.95
C PHE A 116 13.86 5.23 8.70
N ARG A 117 13.82 5.27 10.04
CA ARG A 117 15.04 5.40 10.87
C ARG A 117 15.93 4.16 10.80
N ILE A 118 15.37 2.96 10.88
CA ILE A 118 16.11 1.70 10.76
C ILE A 118 16.66 1.55 9.33
N GLY A 119 15.86 1.88 8.30
CA GLY A 119 16.32 1.89 6.92
C GLY A 119 17.52 2.82 6.72
N ALA A 120 17.46 4.04 7.27
CA ALA A 120 18.56 4.99 7.26
C ALA A 120 19.78 4.49 8.06
N GLY A 121 19.56 3.84 9.21
CA GLY A 121 20.61 3.29 10.07
C GLY A 121 21.33 2.07 9.46
N LEU A 122 20.60 1.15 8.84
CA LEU A 122 21.17 0.00 8.14
C LEU A 122 21.93 0.45 6.89
N ALA A 123 21.38 1.41 6.15
CA ALA A 123 22.07 2.02 5.00
C ALA A 123 23.37 2.73 5.42
N SER A 124 23.39 3.46 6.55
CA SER A 124 24.63 4.08 7.06
C SER A 124 25.70 3.05 7.45
N LYS A 125 25.31 1.87 7.92
CA LYS A 125 26.23 0.78 8.27
C LYS A 125 26.77 0.03 7.04
N LEU A 126 25.97 -0.12 5.99
CA LEU A 126 26.42 -0.69 4.72
C LEU A 126 27.28 0.28 3.90
N ALA A 127 27.01 1.60 4.00
CA ALA A 127 27.82 2.64 3.37
C ALA A 127 29.17 2.89 4.09
N TYR A 128 29.32 2.38 5.33
CA TYR A 128 30.60 2.37 6.04
C TYR A 128 31.34 1.07 5.73
N ASP A 129 32.01 1.01 4.58
CA ASP A 129 33.04 0.02 4.34
C ASP A 129 34.39 0.57 4.83
N PRO A 130 35.00 0.02 5.91
CA PRO A 130 36.33 0.43 6.36
C PRO A 130 37.44 0.07 5.35
N HIS A 131 37.14 -0.69 4.30
CA HIS A 131 38.13 -1.21 3.35
C HIS A 131 38.15 -0.55 1.98
N VAL A 132 37.39 0.54 1.77
CA VAL A 132 37.57 1.47 0.63
C VAL A 132 38.12 2.83 1.09
N GLY A 133 38.78 2.86 2.26
CA GLY A 133 39.60 3.96 2.73
C GLY A 133 40.98 3.95 2.09
N GLY A 134 41.08 4.34 0.81
CA GLY A 134 42.36 4.70 0.21
C GLY A 134 42.97 5.88 0.98
N HIS A 135 44.10 5.63 1.63
CA HIS A 135 44.90 6.62 2.34
C HIS A 135 45.15 7.88 1.49
N HIS A 136 44.58 9.02 1.87
CA HIS A 136 45.14 10.32 1.52
C HIS A 136 45.36 11.12 2.81
N HIS A 137 46.60 11.02 3.30
CA HIS A 137 47.13 11.88 4.34
C HIS A 137 47.19 13.32 3.82
N ALA A 138 46.79 14.25 4.67
CA ALA A 138 47.24 15.64 4.60
C ALA A 138 48.75 15.69 4.87
N ASN A 139 49.53 16.33 3.98
CA ASN A 139 50.53 17.34 4.36
C ASN A 139 51.21 18.04 3.18
N GLU A 140 51.51 19.30 3.50
CA GLU A 140 52.12 20.44 2.83
C GLU A 140 53.50 20.30 2.14
N HIS A 141 53.76 21.32 1.29
CA HIS A 141 55.03 21.89 0.78
C HIS A 141 55.74 21.30 -0.45
N ALA A 142 55.75 22.04 -1.57
CA ALA A 142 56.89 22.91 -1.95
C ALA A 142 56.65 23.66 -3.29
N ILE A 143 56.97 24.96 -3.29
CA ILE A 143 56.93 25.94 -4.42
C ILE A 143 58.17 25.75 -5.34
N PRO A 144 58.28 26.34 -6.56
CA PRO A 144 58.77 27.72 -6.66
C PRO A 144 58.30 28.57 -7.87
N ARG A 145 58.57 29.88 -7.76
CA ARG A 145 58.64 30.98 -8.76
C ARG A 145 57.41 31.89 -8.77
N GLY A 146 57.50 33.20 -8.52
CA GLY A 146 58.64 34.08 -8.28
C GLY A 146 58.25 35.50 -8.74
N GLY A 147 58.37 36.50 -7.85
CA GLY A 147 58.25 37.92 -8.21
C GLY A 147 57.53 38.76 -7.14
N PRO A 148 58.06 39.93 -6.72
CA PRO A 148 57.79 40.50 -5.41
C PRO A 148 56.66 41.55 -5.39
N VAL A 149 55.94 41.58 -4.27
CA VAL A 149 54.98 42.61 -3.86
C VAL A 149 55.73 43.84 -3.32
N PRO A 150 55.26 45.06 -3.60
CA PRO A 150 55.29 46.13 -2.62
C PRO A 150 53.88 46.52 -2.20
N SER A 151 53.80 46.80 -0.90
CA SER A 151 52.64 47.17 -0.11
C SER A 151 52.11 48.58 -0.42
N ALA A 152 50.82 48.76 -0.10
CA ALA A 152 50.19 49.93 0.49
C ALA A 152 49.35 50.88 -0.40
N LYS A 153 48.09 51.01 0.04
CA LYS A 153 47.17 52.18 0.05
C LYS A 153 46.14 52.36 -1.07
N ASP A 154 44.90 52.37 -0.59
CA ASP A 154 43.78 53.29 -0.83
C ASP A 154 43.04 53.31 -2.18
N GLU A 155 41.70 53.15 -2.04
CA GLU A 155 40.57 53.78 -2.74
C GLU A 155 40.09 53.32 -4.14
N GLU A 156 38.75 53.15 -4.16
CA GLU A 156 37.75 53.51 -5.18
C GLU A 156 37.51 52.67 -6.48
N GLU A 157 36.29 52.10 -6.48
CA GLU A 157 35.18 52.39 -7.41
C GLU A 157 35.20 52.03 -8.92
N ILE A 158 34.23 51.17 -9.25
CA ILE A 158 33.31 51.05 -10.41
C ILE A 158 33.76 50.69 -11.86
N ILE A 159 32.91 49.80 -12.41
CA ILE A 159 32.47 49.51 -13.80
C ILE A 159 33.45 48.79 -14.72
N GLU A 160 32.98 47.67 -15.29
CA GLU A 160 33.02 47.24 -16.71
C GLU A 160 32.48 45.78 -16.74
N GLN A 161 31.78 45.23 -17.74
CA GLN A 161 31.39 45.64 -19.09
C GLN A 161 30.38 44.59 -19.64
N SER A 162 29.53 45.05 -20.57
CA SER A 162 29.05 44.43 -21.83
C SER A 162 29.37 42.94 -22.10
N ALA A 163 28.39 42.08 -22.40
CA ALA A 163 27.56 41.97 -23.62
C ALA A 163 28.08 40.95 -24.65
N ASP A 164 27.10 40.19 -25.15
CA ASP A 164 26.96 39.63 -26.50
C ASP A 164 27.36 38.16 -26.81
N SER A 165 26.44 37.56 -27.58
CA SER A 165 26.23 36.19 -28.10
C SER A 165 27.36 35.74 -29.09
N PRO A 166 27.44 34.50 -29.68
CA PRO A 166 26.31 33.78 -30.33
C PRO A 166 26.37 32.23 -30.54
N ARG A 167 25.22 31.69 -30.99
CA ARG A 167 24.99 30.58 -31.97
C ARG A 167 25.12 29.09 -31.60
N THR A 168 23.93 28.47 -31.55
CA THR A 168 23.48 27.18 -32.16
C THR A 168 24.45 26.31 -32.98
N MET A 169 24.50 25.00 -32.69
CA MET A 169 24.16 23.91 -33.64
C MET A 169 24.16 22.52 -32.97
N GLU A 170 23.29 21.66 -33.49
CA GLU A 170 23.00 20.25 -33.18
C GLU A 170 24.23 19.32 -33.17
N LYS A 171 24.20 18.24 -32.36
CA LYS A 171 24.47 16.85 -32.82
C LYS A 171 24.20 15.79 -31.75
N SER A 172 23.36 14.82 -32.15
CA SER A 172 23.28 13.38 -31.86
C SER A 172 23.86 12.75 -30.59
N ALA A 173 22.99 11.91 -30.04
CA ALA A 173 23.21 10.66 -29.31
C ALA A 173 24.62 10.02 -29.40
N SER A 174 25.19 9.78 -28.23
CA SER A 174 25.99 8.59 -27.90
C SER A 174 26.04 8.44 -26.39
N ASP A 175 25.63 7.26 -25.93
CA ASP A 175 26.02 6.62 -24.67
C ASP A 175 25.58 7.28 -23.35
N GLU A 176 24.32 7.02 -22.95
CA GLU A 176 24.06 6.86 -21.52
C GLU A 176 24.79 5.59 -21.07
N GLU A 177 26.02 5.76 -20.57
CA GLU A 177 26.59 4.81 -19.64
C GLU A 177 25.52 4.48 -18.60
N VAL A 178 25.20 3.20 -18.47
CA VAL A 178 24.47 2.66 -17.33
C VAL A 178 25.37 2.87 -16.13
N GLY A 179 25.34 4.09 -15.58
CA GLY A 179 25.78 4.37 -14.24
C GLY A 179 24.97 3.46 -13.36
N VAL A 180 25.63 2.47 -12.78
CA VAL A 180 25.10 1.72 -11.65
C VAL A 180 24.73 2.76 -10.62
N ILE A 181 23.44 3.08 -10.52
CA ILE A 181 22.92 3.95 -9.47
C ILE A 181 23.20 3.19 -8.17
N GLU A 182 24.29 3.53 -7.50
CA GLU A 182 24.48 3.12 -6.13
C GLU A 182 23.25 3.59 -5.34
N PRO A 183 22.58 2.70 -4.61
CA PRO A 183 21.39 3.10 -3.86
C PRO A 183 21.84 4.13 -2.81
N THR A 184 21.45 5.38 -3.00
CA THR A 184 21.68 6.43 -2.00
C THR A 184 20.96 6.03 -0.71
N GLN A 185 21.55 6.39 0.44
CA GLN A 185 21.04 6.06 1.77
C GLN A 185 19.55 6.43 1.94
N GLU A 186 19.14 7.55 1.35
CA GLU A 186 17.76 8.01 1.33
C GLU A 186 16.85 7.10 0.50
N GLY A 187 17.31 6.64 -0.67
CA GLY A 187 16.56 5.75 -1.56
C GLY A 187 16.25 4.38 -0.93
N LEU A 188 17.18 3.81 -0.16
CA LEU A 188 16.93 2.54 0.54
C LEU A 188 15.87 2.68 1.64
N SER A 189 15.93 3.77 2.42
CA SER A 189 14.96 4.05 3.47
C SER A 189 13.56 4.33 2.92
N ALA A 190 13.47 5.03 1.78
CA ALA A 190 12.23 5.29 1.08
C ALA A 190 11.61 4.00 0.51
N ALA A 191 12.42 3.14 -0.12
CA ALA A 191 11.97 1.85 -0.63
C ALA A 191 11.45 0.93 0.50
N ALA A 192 12.15 0.89 1.64
CA ALA A 192 11.71 0.13 2.81
C ALA A 192 10.38 0.64 3.37
N SER A 193 10.20 1.97 3.45
CA SER A 193 8.94 2.59 3.88
C SER A 193 7.80 2.29 2.92
N GLU A 194 8.02 2.35 1.60
CA GLU A 194 7.01 2.03 0.59
C GLU A 194 6.58 0.55 0.66
N ILE A 195 7.55 -0.37 0.74
CA ILE A 195 7.27 -1.81 0.89
C ILE A 195 6.47 -2.06 2.17
N LEU A 196 6.89 -1.47 3.29
CA LEU A 196 6.21 -1.63 4.57
C LEU A 196 4.77 -1.07 4.52
N GLY A 197 4.57 0.09 3.91
CA GLY A 197 3.24 0.68 3.75
C GLY A 197 2.29 -0.23 2.95
N VAL A 198 2.78 -0.81 1.85
CA VAL A 198 1.99 -1.78 1.06
C VAL A 198 1.72 -3.06 1.84
N MET A 199 2.70 -3.59 2.59
CA MET A 199 2.51 -4.79 3.41
C MET A 199 1.47 -4.58 4.52
N ILE A 200 1.46 -3.41 5.16
CA ILE A 200 0.46 -3.05 6.17
C ILE A 200 -0.92 -2.94 5.54
N LEU A 201 -1.02 -2.25 4.40
CA LEU A 201 -2.27 -2.12 3.65
C LEU A 201 -2.79 -3.50 3.25
N GLU A 202 -1.92 -4.36 2.72
CA GLU A 202 -2.25 -5.72 2.32
C GLU A 202 -2.75 -6.54 3.50
N PHE A 203 -2.10 -6.46 4.67
CA PHE A 203 -2.58 -7.11 5.89
C PHE A 203 -3.98 -6.63 6.29
N GLY A 204 -4.21 -5.31 6.30
CA GLY A 204 -5.52 -4.74 6.66
C GLY A 204 -6.63 -5.18 5.70
N VAL A 205 -6.34 -5.15 4.40
CA VAL A 205 -7.25 -5.60 3.34
C VAL A 205 -7.55 -7.10 3.45
N ILE A 206 -6.52 -7.94 3.67
CA ILE A 206 -6.68 -9.39 3.87
C ILE A 206 -7.56 -9.66 5.10
N PHE A 207 -7.28 -9.00 6.22
CA PHE A 207 -8.03 -9.17 7.46
C PHE A 207 -9.52 -8.83 7.28
N HIS A 208 -9.82 -7.68 6.66
CA HIS A 208 -11.19 -7.29 6.38
C HIS A 208 -11.88 -8.26 5.42
N SER A 209 -11.16 -8.73 4.40
CA SER A 209 -11.68 -9.66 3.40
C SER A 209 -12.10 -11.02 4.00
N VAL A 210 -11.43 -11.50 5.05
CA VAL A 210 -11.89 -12.68 5.82
C VAL A 210 -13.28 -12.42 6.41
N ILE A 211 -13.44 -11.28 7.10
CA ILE A 211 -14.67 -10.92 7.80
C ILE A 211 -15.81 -10.77 6.80
N ILE A 212 -15.58 -10.05 5.69
CA ILE A 212 -16.56 -9.92 4.59
C ILE A 212 -16.99 -11.30 4.09
N GLY A 213 -16.03 -12.19 3.84
CA GLY A 213 -16.31 -13.54 3.36
C GLY A 213 -17.21 -14.31 4.33
N ILE A 214 -16.88 -14.29 5.62
CA ILE A 214 -17.68 -14.94 6.67
C ILE A 214 -19.10 -14.35 6.69
N THR A 215 -19.22 -13.02 6.69
CA THR A 215 -20.51 -12.31 6.68
C THR A 215 -21.36 -12.69 5.48
N LEU A 216 -20.78 -12.76 4.27
CA LEU A 216 -21.52 -13.21 3.08
C LEU A 216 -21.93 -14.69 3.18
N GLY A 217 -21.10 -15.53 3.80
CA GLY A 217 -21.42 -16.94 4.05
C GLY A 217 -22.57 -17.13 5.05
N THR A 218 -22.66 -16.27 6.08
CA THR A 218 -23.65 -16.37 7.17
C THR A 218 -24.90 -15.51 6.97
N THR A 219 -24.86 -14.49 6.09
CA THR A 219 -25.98 -13.55 5.90
C THR A 219 -27.28 -14.26 5.54
N GLN A 220 -28.40 -13.66 5.94
CA GLN A 220 -29.75 -14.17 5.66
C GLN A 220 -30.07 -14.17 4.17
N ASN A 221 -31.07 -14.97 3.79
CA ASN A 221 -31.39 -15.22 2.39
C ASN A 221 -31.90 -13.97 1.65
N ASP A 222 -32.74 -13.18 2.29
CA ASP A 222 -33.30 -11.93 1.76
C ASP A 222 -32.23 -10.89 1.40
N GLN A 223 -31.12 -10.87 2.14
CA GLN A 223 -30.01 -9.94 1.93
C GLN A 223 -28.88 -10.51 1.05
N PHE A 224 -28.78 -11.85 0.97
CA PHE A 224 -27.66 -12.53 0.32
C PHE A 224 -27.44 -12.08 -1.12
N THR A 225 -28.48 -12.08 -1.97
CA THR A 225 -28.31 -11.77 -3.39
C THR A 225 -27.79 -10.35 -3.60
N THR A 226 -28.31 -9.39 -2.85
CA THR A 226 -27.87 -7.99 -2.92
C THR A 226 -26.42 -7.86 -2.45
N LEU A 227 -26.09 -8.41 -1.28
CA LEU A 227 -24.73 -8.37 -0.74
C LEU A 227 -23.73 -9.07 -1.65
N PHE A 228 -24.12 -10.21 -2.23
CA PHE A 228 -23.30 -10.95 -3.18
C PHE A 228 -22.94 -10.11 -4.40
N ILE A 229 -23.94 -9.49 -5.06
CA ILE A 229 -23.71 -8.67 -6.26
C ILE A 229 -22.81 -7.48 -5.92
N VAL A 230 -23.09 -6.77 -4.82
CA VAL A 230 -22.29 -5.62 -4.39
C VAL A 230 -20.85 -6.04 -4.09
N LEU A 231 -20.66 -7.19 -3.45
CA LEU A 231 -19.32 -7.68 -3.09
C LEU A 231 -18.48 -8.12 -4.28
N ILE A 232 -19.09 -8.59 -5.37
CA ILE A 232 -18.33 -8.84 -6.62
C ILE A 232 -17.63 -7.55 -7.07
N PHE A 233 -18.37 -6.43 -7.11
CA PHE A 233 -17.81 -5.14 -7.54
C PHE A 233 -16.86 -4.54 -6.49
N HIS A 234 -17.20 -4.62 -5.21
CA HIS A 234 -16.36 -4.14 -4.12
C HIS A 234 -14.98 -4.82 -4.16
N GLN A 235 -14.97 -6.16 -4.20
CA GLN A 235 -13.75 -6.95 -4.24
C GLN A 235 -12.98 -6.76 -5.55
N ALA A 236 -13.68 -6.62 -6.68
CA ALA A 236 -13.04 -6.34 -7.96
C ALA A 236 -12.29 -4.99 -7.96
N PHE A 237 -12.91 -3.92 -7.45
CA PHE A 237 -12.33 -2.58 -7.43
C PHE A 237 -11.22 -2.43 -6.38
N GLU A 238 -11.40 -3.02 -5.20
CA GLU A 238 -10.36 -3.05 -4.18
C GLU A 238 -9.16 -3.87 -4.66
N GLY A 239 -9.41 -5.01 -5.30
CA GLY A 239 -8.38 -5.84 -5.93
C GLY A 239 -7.59 -5.09 -7.00
N LEU A 240 -8.27 -4.34 -7.87
CA LEU A 240 -7.61 -3.47 -8.85
C LEU A 240 -6.69 -2.44 -8.16
N GLY A 241 -7.16 -1.81 -7.08
CA GLY A 241 -6.38 -0.84 -6.31
C GLY A 241 -5.16 -1.46 -5.64
N LEU A 242 -5.32 -2.56 -4.93
CA LEU A 242 -4.22 -3.33 -4.34
C LEU A 242 -3.22 -3.79 -5.40
N GLY A 243 -3.72 -4.31 -6.53
CA GLY A 243 -2.91 -4.76 -7.66
C GLY A 243 -2.01 -3.66 -8.20
N THR A 244 -2.51 -2.43 -8.34
CA THR A 244 -1.67 -1.30 -8.80
C THR A 244 -0.56 -0.95 -7.81
N ARG A 245 -0.79 -1.12 -6.50
CA ARG A 245 0.22 -0.89 -5.45
C ARG A 245 1.28 -1.98 -5.45
N LEU A 246 0.87 -3.23 -5.56
CA LEU A 246 1.78 -4.37 -5.70
C LEU A 246 2.62 -4.28 -6.99
N ALA A 247 2.06 -3.76 -8.08
CA ALA A 247 2.74 -3.65 -9.37
C ALA A 247 3.89 -2.62 -9.38
N VAL A 248 3.82 -1.59 -8.55
CA VAL A 248 4.82 -0.50 -8.50
C VAL A 248 5.85 -0.64 -7.39
N LEU A 249 5.75 -1.69 -6.56
CA LEU A 249 6.71 -1.94 -5.49
C LEU A 249 8.16 -1.92 -6.01
N PRO A 250 9.10 -1.27 -5.28
CA PRO A 250 10.51 -1.16 -5.67
C PRO A 250 11.27 -2.49 -5.44
N LEU A 251 10.77 -3.56 -6.04
CA LEU A 251 11.29 -4.92 -5.95
C LEU A 251 11.89 -5.35 -7.29
N PRO A 252 12.87 -6.27 -7.28
CA PRO A 252 13.39 -6.86 -8.51
C PRO A 252 12.27 -7.43 -9.38
N LYS A 253 12.38 -7.32 -10.71
CA LYS A 253 11.35 -7.83 -11.66
C LYS A 253 11.06 -9.33 -11.48
N LYS A 254 12.03 -10.11 -11.00
CA LYS A 254 11.92 -11.54 -10.71
C LYS A 254 11.22 -11.83 -9.36
N SER A 255 10.92 -10.83 -8.54
CA SER A 255 10.33 -11.03 -7.22
C SER A 255 8.91 -11.58 -7.32
N TRP A 256 8.64 -12.65 -6.57
CA TRP A 256 7.32 -13.28 -6.52
C TRP A 256 6.37 -12.60 -5.55
N ILE A 257 6.84 -11.63 -4.75
CA ILE A 257 6.07 -10.99 -3.67
C ILE A 257 4.73 -10.42 -4.19
N PRO A 258 4.67 -9.62 -5.28
CA PRO A 258 3.39 -9.12 -5.81
C PRO A 258 2.41 -10.19 -6.27
N PHE A 259 2.91 -11.34 -6.75
CA PHE A 259 2.06 -12.45 -7.15
C PHE A 259 1.53 -13.19 -5.93
N ILE A 260 2.38 -13.44 -4.93
CA ILE A 260 1.98 -14.07 -3.68
C ILE A 260 0.91 -13.21 -2.99
N GLY A 261 1.11 -11.89 -2.90
CA GLY A 261 0.14 -11.00 -2.29
C GLY A 261 -1.18 -10.91 -3.05
N GLY A 262 -1.11 -10.87 -4.39
CA GLY A 262 -2.30 -10.96 -5.22
C GLY A 262 -3.08 -12.27 -5.05
N LEU A 263 -2.38 -13.40 -4.91
CA LEU A 263 -3.01 -14.68 -4.59
C LEU A 263 -3.60 -14.69 -3.17
N ALA A 264 -2.87 -14.19 -2.18
CA ALA A 264 -3.34 -14.14 -0.80
C ALA A 264 -4.68 -13.37 -0.70
N TYR A 265 -4.76 -12.22 -1.36
CA TYR A 265 -6.00 -11.45 -1.50
C TYR A 265 -7.11 -12.20 -2.24
N ALA A 266 -6.80 -12.87 -3.34
CA ALA A 266 -7.82 -13.55 -4.13
C ALA A 266 -8.47 -14.73 -3.41
N TRP A 267 -7.71 -15.43 -2.56
CA TRP A 267 -8.17 -16.64 -1.88
C TRP A 267 -8.81 -16.38 -0.51
N VAL A 268 -8.49 -15.27 0.14
CA VAL A 268 -8.95 -15.03 1.52
C VAL A 268 -10.47 -14.89 1.62
N THR A 269 -11.13 -14.18 0.71
CA THR A 269 -12.59 -14.01 0.72
C THR A 269 -13.33 -15.32 0.43
N PRO A 270 -12.96 -16.11 -0.61
CA PRO A 270 -13.49 -17.46 -0.81
C PRO A 270 -13.36 -18.37 0.42
N ILE A 271 -12.22 -18.32 1.12
CA ILE A 271 -12.02 -19.07 2.36
C ILE A 271 -12.97 -18.58 3.45
N GLY A 272 -13.11 -17.26 3.61
CA GLY A 272 -14.08 -16.66 4.53
C GLY A 272 -15.52 -17.11 4.25
N ILE A 273 -15.94 -17.12 2.97
CA ILE A 273 -17.26 -17.61 2.57
C ILE A 273 -17.44 -19.07 2.94
N ALA A 274 -16.46 -19.93 2.66
CA ALA A 274 -16.52 -21.34 3.02
C ALA A 274 -16.64 -21.55 4.54
N ILE A 275 -15.90 -20.79 5.33
CA ILE A 275 -16.00 -20.79 6.81
C ILE A 275 -17.40 -20.34 7.24
N GLY A 276 -17.91 -19.24 6.68
CA GLY A 276 -19.24 -18.72 7.00
C GLY A 276 -20.35 -19.73 6.68
N LEU A 277 -20.25 -20.45 5.57
CA LEU A 277 -21.17 -21.54 5.23
C LEU A 277 -21.08 -22.72 6.20
N GLY A 278 -19.86 -23.07 6.64
CA GLY A 278 -19.65 -24.07 7.67
C GLY A 278 -20.33 -23.70 8.99
N ILE A 279 -20.14 -22.45 9.43
CA ILE A 279 -20.79 -21.92 10.65
C ILE A 279 -22.31 -21.97 10.53
N ARG A 280 -22.85 -21.47 9.40
CA ARG A 280 -24.30 -21.50 9.12
C ARG A 280 -24.88 -22.92 9.13
N SER A 281 -24.13 -23.91 8.67
CA SER A 281 -24.57 -25.31 8.69
C SER A 281 -24.47 -25.99 10.07
N THR A 282 -23.67 -25.43 10.99
CA THR A 282 -23.46 -25.98 12.34
C THR A 282 -24.35 -25.30 13.38
N TYR A 283 -24.80 -24.07 13.12
CA TYR A 283 -25.70 -23.33 13.99
C TYR A 283 -27.14 -23.84 13.82
N ASN A 284 -27.53 -24.77 14.68
CA ASN A 284 -28.91 -25.21 14.82
C ASN A 284 -29.61 -24.27 15.81
N GLY A 285 -30.50 -23.41 15.33
CA GLY A 285 -31.31 -22.49 16.15
C GLY A 285 -32.45 -23.18 16.90
N ASN A 286 -32.24 -24.43 17.34
CA ASN A 286 -33.15 -25.19 18.21
C ASN A 286 -32.53 -25.30 19.60
#